data_AF-A0CSL5-F1
#
_entry.id   AF-A0CSL5-F1
#
_cell.length_a   1.000
_cell.length_b   1.000
_cell.length_c   1.000
_cell.angle_alpha   90.00
_cell.angle_beta   90.00
_cell.angle_gamma   90.00
#
_symmetry.space_group_name_H-M   'P 1'
#
loop_
_entity.id
_entity.type
_entity.pdbx_description
1 polymer ?
#
loop_
_entity_poly.entity_id
_entity_poly.type
_entity_poly.pdbx_seq_one_letter_code
_entity_poly.pdbx_strand_id
1 'polypeptide(L)'
;MQQFLNQFKEIINVNDIIQKDENTAIGQIYLYNQFSLEFEDLVEKFTTTQSICGFTSVANAIALKQIGPSVGYVQAIQHLKKNSQLRRKYVQDAMIFIQNSRRKYIQSNQWLSSNEKEGTKYLKDWVANYEISDYLREKKFENIFFIRNVAYDHPEAMEKLQFEEKDRIVEEAPYKGDSYFVDYGFTKEFIRRKDFEYSSQHIYVIDILGHFICSIVFEEQGKKLILLLETMENNRLNNQTIKQFYKI
;
A
#
# COMPACT_ATOMS: atom_id res chain seq x y z
N MET A 1 -21.07 17.63 -6.05
CA MET A 1 -19.61 17.38 -5.90
C MET A 1 -18.72 18.63 -5.75
N GLN A 2 -18.79 19.67 -6.59
CA GLN A 2 -17.78 20.75 -6.60
C GLN A 2 -17.57 21.51 -5.27
N GLN A 3 -18.65 21.83 -4.55
CA GLN A 3 -18.57 22.49 -3.24
C GLN A 3 -17.85 21.64 -2.19
N PHE A 4 -18.09 20.33 -2.17
CA PHE A 4 -17.38 19.36 -1.33
C PHE A 4 -15.89 19.31 -1.74
N LEU A 5 -15.64 19.30 -3.06
CA LEU A 5 -14.36 19.61 -3.74
C LEU A 5 -13.52 20.68 -3.05
N ASN A 6 -14.18 21.81 -2.80
CA ASN A 6 -13.52 23.02 -2.36
C ASN A 6 -12.94 22.91 -0.94
N GLN A 7 -13.43 21.98 -0.11
CA GLN A 7 -12.92 21.76 1.24
C GLN A 7 -11.51 21.13 1.25
N PHE A 8 -11.13 20.46 0.16
CA PHE A 8 -9.85 19.74 0.07
C PHE A 8 -8.79 20.47 -0.74
N LYS A 9 -9.07 21.70 -1.19
CA LYS A 9 -8.18 22.49 -2.07
C LYS A 9 -6.75 22.68 -1.53
N GLU A 10 -6.55 22.57 -0.23
CA GLU A 10 -5.22 22.67 0.38
C GLU A 10 -4.33 21.44 0.11
N ILE A 11 -4.92 20.32 -0.27
CA ILE A 11 -4.21 19.06 -0.52
C ILE A 11 -4.41 18.50 -1.92
N ILE A 12 -5.52 18.86 -2.59
CA ILE A 12 -5.86 18.38 -3.93
C ILE A 12 -6.14 19.55 -4.89
N ASN A 13 -5.49 19.52 -6.06
CA ASN A 13 -5.80 20.40 -7.18
C ASN A 13 -6.89 19.77 -8.07
N VAL A 14 -7.58 20.58 -8.87
CA VAL A 14 -8.57 20.05 -9.84
C VAL A 14 -7.93 19.04 -10.79
N ASN A 15 -6.68 19.25 -11.19
CA ASN A 15 -5.93 18.37 -12.07
C ASN A 15 -5.55 17.03 -11.44
N ASP A 16 -5.71 16.90 -10.12
CA ASP A 16 -5.44 15.68 -9.37
C ASP A 16 -6.69 14.76 -9.32
N ILE A 17 -7.86 15.27 -9.73
CA ILE A 17 -9.08 14.47 -9.89
C ILE A 17 -8.98 13.67 -11.18
N ILE A 18 -8.97 12.35 -11.05
CA ILE A 18 -8.82 11.40 -12.17
C ILE A 18 -10.14 10.73 -12.55
N GLN A 19 -11.08 10.63 -11.61
CA GLN A 19 -12.44 10.17 -11.88
C GLN A 19 -13.44 10.92 -11.00
N LYS A 20 -14.64 11.16 -11.53
CA LYS A 20 -15.70 11.88 -10.82
C LYS A 20 -17.08 11.55 -11.41
N ASP A 21 -18.03 11.29 -10.54
CA ASP A 21 -19.47 11.28 -10.83
C ASP A 21 -20.22 12.27 -9.91
N GLU A 22 -21.54 12.13 -9.77
CA GLU A 22 -22.38 12.98 -8.93
C GLU A 22 -22.02 12.92 -7.43
N ASN A 23 -21.68 11.74 -6.94
CA ASN A 23 -21.53 11.39 -5.53
C ASN A 23 -20.11 10.92 -5.15
N THR A 24 -19.28 10.50 -6.09
CA THR A 24 -17.94 9.99 -5.83
C THR A 24 -16.91 10.71 -6.70
N ALA A 25 -15.78 11.05 -6.10
CA ALA A 25 -14.59 11.48 -6.82
C ALA A 25 -13.38 10.68 -6.36
N ILE A 26 -12.45 10.44 -7.29
CA ILE A 26 -11.13 9.89 -7.00
C ILE A 26 -10.11 10.94 -7.35
N GLY A 27 -9.31 11.28 -6.35
CA GLY A 27 -8.14 12.11 -6.47
C GLY A 27 -6.86 11.29 -6.33
N GLN A 28 -5.81 11.65 -7.05
CA GLN A 28 -4.47 11.14 -6.81
C GLN A 28 -3.54 12.32 -6.55
N ILE A 29 -2.92 12.33 -5.38
CA ILE A 29 -1.94 13.35 -5.02
C ILE A 29 -0.56 12.73 -4.93
N TYR A 30 0.43 13.49 -5.38
CA TYR A 30 1.81 13.19 -5.11
C TYR A 30 2.17 13.61 -3.68
N LEU A 31 2.64 12.66 -2.88
CA LEU A 31 2.96 12.87 -1.47
C LEU A 31 4.44 13.24 -1.29
N TYR A 32 5.35 12.45 -1.87
CA TYR A 32 6.80 12.68 -1.90
C TYR A 32 7.48 11.68 -2.84
N ASN A 33 8.74 11.91 -3.20
CA ASN A 33 9.49 10.99 -4.08
C ASN A 33 10.09 9.83 -3.28
N GLN A 34 9.65 8.60 -3.52
CA GLN A 34 10.27 7.41 -2.94
C GLN A 34 11.71 7.17 -3.42
N PHE A 35 12.10 7.75 -4.56
CA PHE A 35 13.44 7.67 -5.14
C PHE A 35 14.35 8.83 -4.70
N SER A 36 13.90 9.66 -3.75
CA SER A 36 14.73 10.77 -3.27
C SER A 36 15.91 10.29 -2.41
N LEU A 37 16.93 11.14 -2.32
CA LEU A 37 18.09 10.96 -1.43
C LEU A 37 17.68 10.76 0.05
N GLU A 38 16.45 11.13 0.42
CA GLU A 38 15.89 10.89 1.76
C GLU A 38 15.90 9.42 2.16
N PHE A 39 15.82 8.48 1.21
CA PHE A 39 15.71 7.04 1.49
C PHE A 39 16.92 6.23 1.01
N GLU A 40 17.89 6.84 0.35
CA GLU A 40 19.02 6.14 -0.28
C GLU A 40 19.81 5.27 0.70
N ASP A 41 20.18 5.83 1.85
CA ASP A 41 20.93 5.09 2.86
C ASP A 41 20.07 4.02 3.57
N LEU A 42 18.74 4.17 3.61
CA LEU A 42 17.85 3.09 4.05
C LEU A 42 17.82 1.96 3.02
N VAL A 43 17.70 2.29 1.74
CA VAL A 43 17.73 1.31 0.64
C VAL A 43 19.03 0.51 0.68
N GLU A 44 20.16 1.18 0.89
CA GLU A 44 21.48 0.55 1.05
C GLU A 44 21.54 -0.31 2.33
N LYS A 45 21.23 0.27 3.49
CA LYS A 45 21.27 -0.40 4.80
C LYS A 45 20.40 -1.65 4.84
N PHE A 46 19.23 -1.59 4.23
CA PHE A 46 18.28 -2.69 4.17
C PHE A 46 18.42 -3.51 2.89
N THR A 47 19.41 -3.26 2.03
CA THR A 47 19.72 -4.09 0.86
C THR A 47 18.47 -4.41 0.03
N THR A 48 17.62 -3.41 -0.21
CA THR A 48 16.36 -3.55 -0.96
C THR A 48 16.50 -2.88 -2.34
N THR A 49 15.51 -3.07 -3.21
CA THR A 49 15.38 -2.28 -4.45
C THR A 49 15.18 -0.78 -4.16
N GLN A 50 15.43 0.08 -5.16
CA GLN A 50 15.10 1.51 -5.10
C GLN A 50 13.59 1.77 -5.14
N SER A 51 12.80 0.86 -5.73
CA SER A 51 11.34 0.95 -5.77
C SER A 51 10.75 0.47 -4.44
N ILE A 52 10.60 1.39 -3.48
CA ILE A 52 10.18 1.11 -2.11
C ILE A 52 8.69 1.37 -1.84
N CYS A 53 7.83 1.33 -2.86
CA CYS A 53 6.42 1.74 -2.75
C CYS A 53 5.61 0.92 -1.75
N GLY A 54 5.94 -0.37 -1.58
CA GLY A 54 5.36 -1.21 -0.54
C GLY A 54 5.64 -0.66 0.86
N PHE A 55 6.91 -0.32 1.14
CA PHE A 55 7.33 0.27 2.42
C PHE A 55 6.70 1.65 2.65
N THR A 56 6.71 2.53 1.64
CA THR A 56 6.18 3.89 1.77
C THR A 56 4.66 3.89 1.94
N SER A 57 3.94 3.02 1.22
CA SER A 57 2.48 2.94 1.32
C SER A 57 2.02 2.49 2.69
N VAL A 58 2.64 1.44 3.25
CA VAL A 58 2.30 1.00 4.61
C VAL A 58 2.76 2.01 5.65
N ALA A 59 3.92 2.65 5.48
CA ALA A 59 4.38 3.73 6.35
C ALA A 59 3.41 4.91 6.38
N ASN A 60 2.90 5.34 5.22
CA ASN A 60 1.89 6.39 5.11
C ASN A 60 0.59 6.00 5.82
N ALA A 61 0.12 4.76 5.64
CA ALA A 61 -1.09 4.29 6.29
C ALA A 61 -0.97 4.32 7.83
N ILE A 62 0.17 3.85 8.36
CA ILE A 62 0.45 3.86 9.79
C ILE A 62 0.55 5.29 10.33
N ALA A 63 1.26 6.17 9.63
CA ALA A 63 1.41 7.55 10.05
C ALA A 63 0.05 8.28 10.09
N LEU A 64 -0.78 8.07 9.07
CA LEU A 64 -2.13 8.63 9.03
C LEU A 64 -3.02 8.05 10.13
N LYS A 65 -2.90 6.77 10.46
CA LYS A 65 -3.60 6.18 11.61
C LYS A 65 -3.18 6.85 12.92
N GLN A 66 -1.90 7.12 13.12
CA GLN A 66 -1.42 7.68 14.39
C GLN A 66 -1.70 9.19 14.52
N ILE A 67 -1.70 9.93 13.42
CA ILE A 67 -1.78 11.40 13.42
C ILE A 67 -3.18 11.89 13.03
N GLY A 68 -3.82 11.23 12.07
CA GLY A 68 -5.12 11.64 11.53
C GLY A 68 -6.21 11.86 12.57
N PRO A 69 -6.42 10.96 13.55
CA PRO A 69 -7.45 11.14 14.56
C PRO A 69 -7.31 12.39 15.44
N SER A 70 -6.09 12.91 15.63
CA SER A 70 -5.85 14.06 16.52
C SER A 70 -5.90 15.41 15.78
N VAL A 71 -5.46 15.46 14.52
CA VAL A 71 -5.36 16.74 13.76
C VAL A 71 -6.25 16.79 12.52
N GLY A 72 -6.90 15.69 12.15
CA GLY A 72 -7.59 15.52 10.87
C GLY A 72 -6.66 14.98 9.78
N TYR A 73 -7.21 14.18 8.85
CA TYR A 73 -6.41 13.54 7.80
C TYR A 73 -5.80 14.53 6.81
N VAL A 74 -6.45 15.67 6.54
CA VAL A 74 -5.91 16.72 5.66
C VAL A 74 -4.62 17.29 6.23
N GLN A 75 -4.64 17.67 7.51
CA GLN A 75 -3.48 18.20 8.24
C GLN A 75 -2.40 17.12 8.42
N ALA A 76 -2.78 15.87 8.67
CA ALA A 76 -1.85 14.75 8.75
C ALA A 76 -1.10 14.52 7.43
N ILE A 77 -1.79 14.59 6.28
CA ILE A 77 -1.18 14.53 4.95
C ILE A 77 -0.20 15.69 4.75
N GLN A 78 -0.61 16.92 5.06
CA GLN A 78 0.29 18.09 4.94
C GLN A 78 1.53 17.95 5.83
N HIS A 79 1.36 17.42 7.05
CA HIS A 79 2.45 17.17 7.96
C HIS A 79 3.42 16.12 7.39
N LEU A 80 2.89 15.03 6.82
CA LEU A 80 3.68 14.02 6.13
C LEU A 80 4.41 14.57 4.91
N LYS A 81 3.80 15.47 4.12
CA LYS A 81 4.47 16.15 2.98
C LYS A 81 5.68 16.98 3.43
N LYS A 82 5.59 17.64 4.59
CA LYS A 82 6.61 18.58 5.07
C LYS A 82 7.69 17.94 5.95
N ASN A 83 7.40 16.83 6.61
CA ASN A 83 8.29 16.25 7.62
C ASN A 83 9.00 14.97 7.13
N SER A 84 10.18 15.14 6.53
CA SER A 84 11.01 14.02 6.03
C SER A 84 11.44 13.07 7.15
N GLN A 85 11.85 13.59 8.31
CA GLN A 85 12.26 12.75 9.43
C GLN A 85 11.15 11.80 9.88
N LEU A 86 9.91 12.29 9.91
CA LEU A 86 8.75 11.49 10.26
C LEU A 86 8.47 10.40 9.22
N ARG A 87 8.47 10.73 7.93
CA ARG A 87 8.29 9.74 6.85
C ARG A 87 9.35 8.65 6.93
N ARG A 88 10.61 9.08 7.00
CA ARG A 88 11.77 8.22 7.10
C ARG A 88 11.69 7.26 8.28
N LYS A 89 11.22 7.72 9.45
CA LYS A 89 10.99 6.87 10.62
C LYS A 89 10.03 5.72 10.29
N TYR A 90 8.84 6.02 9.75
CA TYR A 90 7.85 4.98 9.46
C TYR A 90 8.29 4.03 8.34
N VAL A 91 8.98 4.56 7.31
CA VAL A 91 9.56 3.73 6.24
C VAL A 91 10.61 2.79 6.81
N GLN A 92 11.51 3.30 7.65
CA GLN A 92 12.53 2.51 8.33
C GLN A 92 11.90 1.42 9.21
N ASP A 93 10.85 1.72 9.96
CA ASP A 93 10.16 0.73 10.81
C ASP A 93 9.60 -0.43 9.98
N ALA A 94 9.00 -0.14 8.81
CA ALA A 94 8.53 -1.16 7.88
C ALA A 94 9.68 -1.98 7.28
N MET A 95 10.77 -1.32 6.85
CA MET A 95 11.96 -1.99 6.32
C MET A 95 12.63 -2.91 7.34
N ILE A 96 12.72 -2.49 8.60
CA ILE A 96 13.26 -3.32 9.69
C ILE A 96 12.44 -4.60 9.83
N PHE A 97 11.11 -4.49 9.87
CA PHE A 97 10.24 -5.65 10.05
C PHE A 97 10.39 -6.64 8.88
N ILE A 98 10.21 -6.15 7.65
CA ILE A 98 10.23 -6.99 6.45
C ILE A 98 11.61 -7.63 6.27
N GLN A 99 12.70 -6.87 6.43
CA GLN A 99 14.03 -7.47 6.30
C GLN A 99 14.37 -8.47 7.39
N ASN A 100 13.87 -8.28 8.61
CA ASN A 100 14.00 -9.31 9.64
C ASN A 100 13.19 -10.56 9.29
N SER A 101 12.02 -10.41 8.67
CA SER A 101 11.22 -11.54 8.17
C SER A 101 11.96 -12.32 7.09
N ARG A 102 12.44 -11.63 6.04
CA ARG A 102 13.20 -12.26 4.94
C ARG A 102 14.44 -13.00 5.44
N ARG A 103 15.21 -12.40 6.36
CA ARG A 103 16.39 -13.05 6.95
C ARG A 103 16.03 -14.31 7.73
N LYS A 104 14.93 -14.30 8.49
CA LYS A 104 14.43 -15.50 9.17
C LYS A 104 14.06 -16.59 8.17
N TYR A 105 13.37 -16.23 7.08
CA TYR A 105 13.03 -17.19 6.02
C TYR A 105 14.28 -17.78 5.35
N ILE A 106 15.31 -16.96 5.05
CA ILE A 106 16.59 -17.46 4.52
C ILE A 106 17.25 -18.45 5.51
N GLN A 107 17.27 -18.12 6.80
CA GLN A 107 17.85 -18.98 7.83
C GLN A 107 17.11 -20.31 7.99
N SER A 108 15.78 -20.32 7.83
CA SER A 108 14.98 -21.54 7.92
C SER A 108 14.99 -22.39 6.65
N ASN A 109 15.43 -21.85 5.51
CA ASN A 109 15.44 -22.53 4.22
C ASN A 109 16.88 -22.86 3.77
N GLN A 110 17.31 -24.10 4.00
CA GLN A 110 18.69 -24.55 3.78
C GLN A 110 19.24 -24.24 2.38
N TRP A 111 18.40 -24.29 1.35
CA TRP A 111 18.84 -24.02 -0.03
C TRP A 111 19.15 -22.53 -0.27
N LEU A 112 18.44 -21.62 0.40
CA LEU A 112 18.74 -20.18 0.40
C LEU A 112 19.93 -19.86 1.29
N SER A 113 20.00 -20.46 2.47
CA SER A 113 21.14 -20.22 3.38
C SER A 113 22.47 -20.71 2.81
N SER A 114 22.45 -21.75 1.97
CA SER A 114 23.65 -22.31 1.34
C SER A 114 24.00 -21.62 0.01
N ASN A 115 23.15 -20.72 -0.48
CA ASN A 115 23.34 -19.98 -1.73
C ASN A 115 23.24 -18.48 -1.47
N GLU A 116 24.35 -17.88 -1.06
CA GLU A 116 24.45 -16.46 -0.71
C GLU A 116 23.94 -15.51 -1.80
N LYS A 117 24.15 -15.88 -3.09
CA LYS A 117 23.68 -15.10 -4.22
C LYS A 117 22.15 -15.06 -4.29
N GLU A 118 21.48 -16.20 -4.14
CA GLU A 118 20.01 -16.27 -4.11
C GLU A 118 19.45 -15.62 -2.85
N GLY A 119 20.09 -15.82 -1.70
CA GLY A 119 19.72 -15.11 -0.47
C GLY A 119 19.77 -13.59 -0.63
N THR A 120 20.85 -13.07 -1.21
CA THR A 120 21.00 -11.64 -1.51
C THR A 120 19.96 -11.16 -2.54
N LYS A 121 19.67 -11.98 -3.56
CA LYS A 121 18.62 -11.68 -4.54
C LYS A 121 17.26 -11.55 -3.87
N TYR A 122 16.89 -12.47 -2.97
CA TYR A 122 15.64 -12.40 -2.22
C TYR A 122 15.57 -11.16 -1.31
N LEU A 123 16.66 -10.82 -0.62
CA LEU A 123 16.71 -9.60 0.20
C LEU A 123 16.49 -8.32 -0.63
N LYS A 124 17.00 -8.29 -1.87
CA LYS A 124 16.86 -7.16 -2.81
C LYS A 124 15.54 -7.12 -3.57
N ASP A 125 14.75 -8.17 -3.49
CA ASP A 125 13.52 -8.29 -4.28
C ASP A 125 12.48 -7.25 -3.86
N TRP A 126 11.50 -7.01 -4.73
CA TRP A 126 10.38 -6.12 -4.42
C TRP A 126 9.59 -6.64 -3.24
N VAL A 127 8.93 -5.73 -2.52
CA VAL A 127 8.06 -6.14 -1.42
C VAL A 127 6.85 -6.88 -1.98
N ALA A 128 6.61 -8.08 -1.47
CA ALA A 128 5.48 -8.91 -1.85
C ALA A 128 4.25 -8.60 -1.00
N ASN A 129 3.07 -8.96 -1.51
CA ASN A 129 1.80 -8.74 -0.82
C ASN A 129 1.78 -9.35 0.58
N TYR A 130 2.26 -10.58 0.74
CA TYR A 130 2.24 -11.27 2.03
C TYR A 130 3.10 -10.56 3.10
N GLU A 131 4.14 -9.82 2.70
CA GLU A 131 5.01 -9.11 3.64
C GLU A 131 4.32 -7.88 4.22
N ILE A 132 3.54 -7.18 3.40
CA ILE A 132 2.66 -6.09 3.84
C ILE A 132 1.57 -6.65 4.78
N SER A 133 0.95 -7.76 4.40
CA SER A 133 -0.02 -8.49 5.23
C SER A 133 0.53 -8.82 6.61
N ASP A 134 1.70 -9.47 6.67
CA ASP A 134 2.33 -9.87 7.93
C ASP A 134 2.70 -8.66 8.79
N TYR A 135 3.21 -7.59 8.17
CA TYR A 135 3.54 -6.37 8.89
C TYR A 135 2.31 -5.71 9.50
N LEU A 136 1.21 -5.60 8.76
CA LEU A 136 -0.04 -5.04 9.26
C LEU A 136 -0.67 -5.90 10.37
N ARG A 137 -0.54 -7.23 10.26
CA ARG A 137 -0.98 -8.18 11.30
C ARG A 137 -0.17 -8.06 12.59
N GLU A 138 1.14 -7.92 12.49
CA GLU A 138 2.00 -7.69 13.67
C GLU A 138 1.58 -6.40 14.39
N LYS A 139 1.23 -5.36 13.63
CA LYS A 139 0.84 -4.07 14.19
C LYS A 139 -0.59 -4.00 14.73
N LYS A 140 -1.48 -4.90 14.29
CA LYS A 140 -2.88 -5.00 14.77
C LYS A 140 -3.63 -3.67 14.68
N PHE A 141 -3.69 -3.05 13.50
CA PHE A 141 -4.40 -1.79 13.29
C PHE A 141 -5.85 -2.00 12.85
N GLU A 142 -6.83 -1.60 13.68
CA GLU A 142 -8.26 -1.96 13.49
C GLU A 142 -8.94 -1.32 12.28
N ASN A 143 -8.28 -0.34 11.68
CA ASN A 143 -8.84 0.45 10.59
C ASN A 143 -7.84 0.64 9.44
N ILE A 144 -6.80 -0.21 9.36
CA ILE A 144 -5.97 -0.31 8.17
C ILE A 144 -6.30 -1.63 7.48
N PHE A 145 -6.73 -1.52 6.23
CA PHE A 145 -7.08 -2.66 5.38
C PHE A 145 -6.08 -2.74 4.23
N PHE A 146 -5.71 -3.95 3.83
CA PHE A 146 -4.84 -4.15 2.69
C PHE A 146 -5.58 -4.86 1.56
N ILE A 147 -5.71 -4.18 0.44
CA ILE A 147 -6.38 -4.67 -0.76
C ILE A 147 -5.33 -5.35 -1.64
N ARG A 148 -5.47 -6.66 -1.82
CA ARG A 148 -4.55 -7.53 -2.57
C ARG A 148 -5.19 -7.98 -3.87
N ASN A 149 -4.50 -7.83 -5.00
CA ASN A 149 -4.96 -8.48 -6.23
C ASN A 149 -4.87 -10.00 -6.08
N VAL A 150 -5.74 -10.70 -6.79
CA VAL A 150 -5.66 -12.16 -6.89
C VAL A 150 -4.74 -12.51 -8.06
N ALA A 151 -3.50 -12.89 -7.76
CA ALA A 151 -2.51 -13.15 -8.80
C ALA A 151 -2.89 -14.33 -9.72
N TYR A 152 -3.74 -15.26 -9.27
CA TYR A 152 -4.24 -16.36 -10.10
C TYR A 152 -4.98 -15.92 -11.37
N ASP A 153 -5.55 -14.73 -11.39
CA ASP A 153 -6.26 -14.19 -12.55
C ASP A 153 -5.31 -13.39 -13.48
N HIS A 154 -4.01 -13.37 -13.17
CA HIS A 154 -2.92 -12.69 -13.89
C HIS A 154 -1.77 -13.66 -14.18
N PRO A 155 -1.82 -14.42 -15.28
CA PRO A 155 -0.78 -15.40 -15.63
C PRO A 155 0.64 -14.84 -15.60
N GLU A 156 0.83 -13.61 -16.06
CA GLU A 156 2.11 -12.90 -16.05
C GLU A 156 2.64 -12.57 -14.64
N ALA A 157 1.76 -12.43 -13.65
CA ALA A 157 2.14 -12.27 -12.26
C ALA A 157 2.53 -13.63 -11.67
N MET A 158 1.76 -14.69 -11.95
CA MET A 158 2.04 -16.06 -11.51
C MET A 158 3.41 -16.57 -11.97
N GLU A 159 3.81 -16.25 -13.20
CA GLU A 159 5.13 -16.64 -13.75
C GLU A 159 6.30 -15.96 -13.03
N LYS A 160 6.08 -14.80 -12.42
CA LYS A 160 7.12 -14.01 -11.75
C LYS A 160 7.31 -14.36 -10.29
N LEU A 161 6.41 -15.16 -9.70
CA LEU A 161 6.47 -15.54 -8.28
C LEU A 161 7.78 -16.27 -7.97
N GLN A 162 8.48 -15.80 -6.95
CA GLN A 162 9.75 -16.37 -6.48
C GLN A 162 9.76 -16.55 -4.96
N PHE A 163 10.70 -17.36 -4.48
CA PHE A 163 10.97 -17.53 -3.04
C PHE A 163 9.71 -17.84 -2.22
N GLU A 164 9.56 -17.20 -1.06
CA GLU A 164 8.42 -17.37 -0.15
C GLU A 164 7.08 -16.97 -0.80
N GLU A 165 7.08 -16.05 -1.78
CA GLU A 165 5.84 -15.67 -2.49
C GLU A 165 5.22 -16.86 -3.22
N LYS A 166 6.07 -17.68 -3.83
CA LYS A 166 5.65 -18.90 -4.53
C LYS A 166 5.04 -19.92 -3.57
N ASP A 167 5.55 -20.01 -2.34
CA ASP A 167 4.99 -20.92 -1.33
C ASP A 167 3.65 -20.40 -0.80
N ARG A 168 3.52 -19.08 -0.68
CA ARG A 168 2.36 -18.42 -0.06
C ARG A 168 1.24 -18.08 -1.03
N ILE A 169 1.43 -18.26 -2.33
CA ILE A 169 0.37 -18.04 -3.33
C ILE A 169 -0.89 -18.87 -3.06
N VAL A 170 -0.77 -19.99 -2.35
CA VAL A 170 -1.91 -20.82 -1.92
C VAL A 170 -2.92 -20.05 -1.06
N GLU A 171 -2.50 -18.98 -0.36
CA GLU A 171 -3.38 -18.08 0.39
C GLU A 171 -4.45 -17.43 -0.49
N GLU A 172 -4.14 -17.18 -1.77
CA GLU A 172 -5.03 -16.48 -2.70
C GLU A 172 -6.00 -17.44 -3.42
N ALA A 173 -5.74 -18.75 -3.34
CA ALA A 173 -6.51 -19.76 -4.08
C ALA A 173 -8.03 -19.73 -3.78
N PRO A 174 -8.49 -19.47 -2.54
CA PRO A 174 -9.92 -19.36 -2.26
C PRO A 174 -10.61 -18.17 -2.96
N TYR A 175 -9.84 -17.16 -3.38
CA TYR A 175 -10.33 -15.89 -3.92
C TYR A 175 -10.26 -15.82 -5.46
N LYS A 176 -9.89 -16.91 -6.14
CA LYS A 176 -9.92 -17.01 -7.61
C LYS A 176 -11.24 -16.51 -8.20
N GLY A 177 -11.16 -15.65 -9.21
CA GLY A 177 -12.31 -15.01 -9.86
C GLY A 177 -12.79 -13.73 -9.16
N ASP A 178 -12.32 -13.43 -7.95
CA ASP A 178 -12.43 -12.10 -7.37
C ASP A 178 -11.26 -11.26 -7.90
N SER A 179 -11.49 -10.03 -8.36
CA SER A 179 -10.38 -9.16 -8.81
C SER A 179 -9.40 -8.82 -7.69
N TYR A 180 -9.88 -8.81 -6.44
CA TYR A 180 -9.08 -8.57 -5.25
C TYR A 180 -9.76 -9.19 -4.03
N PHE A 181 -9.00 -9.32 -2.94
CA PHE A 181 -9.50 -9.62 -1.61
C PHE A 181 -8.88 -8.66 -0.61
N VAL A 182 -9.42 -8.64 0.61
CA VAL A 182 -9.02 -7.67 1.63
C VAL A 182 -8.46 -8.38 2.85
N ASP A 183 -7.22 -8.05 3.18
CA ASP A 183 -6.60 -8.44 4.43
C ASP A 183 -6.92 -7.44 5.53
N TYR A 184 -7.29 -8.00 6.67
CA TYR A 184 -7.62 -7.29 7.88
C TYR A 184 -6.69 -7.79 8.98
N GLY A 185 -5.84 -6.91 9.52
CA GLY A 185 -4.70 -7.26 10.39
C GLY A 185 -5.03 -7.98 11.71
N PHE A 186 -6.29 -8.36 11.98
CA PHE A 186 -6.72 -9.08 13.17
C PHE A 186 -7.02 -10.55 12.94
N THR A 187 -7.39 -10.92 11.71
CA THR A 187 -7.82 -12.27 11.39
C THR A 187 -6.86 -12.91 10.40
N LYS A 188 -6.75 -14.23 10.44
CA LYS A 188 -6.08 -14.98 9.37
C LYS A 188 -6.94 -15.12 8.13
N GLU A 189 -8.24 -14.92 8.27
CA GLU A 189 -9.20 -14.97 7.18
C GLU A 189 -9.22 -13.62 6.45
N PHE A 190 -9.20 -13.68 5.12
CA PHE A 190 -9.37 -12.50 4.28
C PHE A 190 -10.85 -12.33 3.87
N ILE A 191 -11.24 -11.09 3.65
CA ILE A 191 -12.59 -10.70 3.23
C ILE A 191 -12.65 -10.72 1.70
N ARG A 192 -13.66 -11.37 1.14
CA ARG A 192 -13.88 -11.32 -0.32
C ARG A 192 -14.31 -9.92 -0.73
N ARG A 193 -13.96 -9.52 -1.96
CA ARG A 193 -14.37 -8.23 -2.54
C ARG A 193 -15.86 -7.93 -2.34
N LYS A 194 -16.74 -8.90 -2.60
CA LYS A 194 -18.20 -8.72 -2.55
C LYS A 194 -18.74 -8.45 -1.13
N ASP A 195 -17.99 -8.86 -0.11
CA ASP A 195 -18.36 -8.78 1.30
C ASP A 195 -17.66 -7.58 1.98
N PHE A 196 -16.95 -6.75 1.22
CA PHE A 196 -16.20 -5.61 1.72
C PHE A 196 -16.80 -4.28 1.27
N GLU A 197 -16.91 -3.34 2.21
CA GLU A 197 -17.36 -1.98 1.97
C GLU A 197 -16.32 -0.95 2.38
N TYR A 198 -16.13 0.06 1.53
CA TYR A 198 -15.27 1.19 1.84
C TYR A 198 -15.96 2.16 2.82
N SER A 199 -15.24 2.51 3.87
CA SER A 199 -15.64 3.47 4.90
C SER A 199 -14.64 4.62 5.01
N SER A 200 -15.13 5.79 5.43
CA SER A 200 -14.33 6.98 5.78
C SER A 200 -13.53 6.84 7.08
N GLN A 201 -13.80 5.80 7.87
CA GLN A 201 -13.04 5.48 9.08
C GLN A 201 -11.80 4.63 8.80
N HIS A 202 -11.67 4.11 7.57
CA HIS A 202 -10.63 3.18 7.17
C HIS A 202 -9.53 3.88 6.37
N ILE A 203 -8.34 3.31 6.46
CA ILE A 203 -7.17 3.62 5.63
C ILE A 203 -6.83 2.35 4.87
N TYR A 204 -6.46 2.50 3.60
CA TYR A 204 -6.20 1.37 2.71
C TYR A 204 -4.76 1.39 2.25
N VAL A 205 -4.11 0.24 2.29
CA VAL A 205 -2.96 -0.04 1.42
C VAL A 205 -3.52 -0.83 0.25
N ILE A 206 -3.10 -0.53 -0.97
CA ILE A 206 -3.63 -1.14 -2.19
C ILE A 206 -2.46 -1.61 -3.02
N ASP A 207 -2.42 -2.90 -3.32
CA ASP A 207 -1.58 -3.44 -4.38
C ASP A 207 -2.27 -3.20 -5.72
N ILE A 208 -1.51 -2.71 -6.69
CA ILE A 208 -1.93 -2.35 -8.04
C ILE A 208 -1.06 -3.12 -9.04
N LEU A 209 -1.04 -4.45 -8.89
CA LEU A 209 -0.23 -5.37 -9.68
C LEU A 209 1.28 -5.05 -9.59
N GLY A 210 1.78 -4.93 -8.35
CA GLY A 210 3.19 -4.71 -8.05
C GLY A 210 3.55 -3.24 -7.77
N HIS A 211 2.60 -2.32 -7.87
CA HIS A 211 2.74 -0.96 -7.34
C HIS A 211 1.81 -0.78 -6.14
N PHE A 212 2.35 -0.29 -5.03
CA PHE A 212 1.57 -0.10 -3.80
C PHE A 212 1.22 1.37 -3.62
N ILE A 213 0.00 1.64 -3.17
CA ILE A 213 -0.48 2.98 -2.83
C ILE A 213 -1.22 2.98 -1.50
N CYS A 214 -1.10 4.07 -0.74
CA CYS A 214 -1.96 4.35 0.41
C CYS A 214 -3.19 5.15 -0.03
N SER A 215 -4.37 4.82 0.49
CA SER A 215 -5.60 5.54 0.19
C SER A 215 -6.43 5.81 1.44
N ILE A 216 -7.19 6.92 1.40
CA ILE A 216 -8.16 7.31 2.42
C ILE A 216 -9.46 7.75 1.76
N VAL A 217 -10.57 7.62 2.50
CA VAL A 217 -11.89 8.04 2.03
C VAL A 217 -12.40 9.17 2.91
N PHE A 218 -12.80 10.26 2.28
CA PHE A 218 -13.57 11.33 2.92
C PHE A 218 -15.02 11.19 2.52
N GLU A 219 -15.93 11.34 3.48
CA GLU A 219 -17.35 11.25 3.21
C GLU A 219 -18.12 12.34 3.95
N GLU A 220 -18.97 13.08 3.23
CA GLU A 220 -19.85 14.09 3.80
C GLU A 220 -21.12 14.21 2.96
N GLN A 221 -22.30 14.17 3.62
CA GLN A 221 -23.61 14.34 2.96
C GLN A 221 -23.80 13.46 1.72
N GLY A 222 -23.42 12.18 1.82
CA GLY A 222 -23.52 11.19 0.73
C GLY A 222 -22.51 11.37 -0.40
N LYS A 223 -21.57 12.32 -0.29
CA LYS A 223 -20.47 12.50 -1.24
C LYS A 223 -19.20 11.87 -0.71
N LYS A 224 -18.48 11.16 -1.56
CA LYS A 224 -17.22 10.49 -1.26
C LYS A 224 -16.08 11.08 -2.08
N LEU A 225 -14.95 11.33 -1.43
CA LEU A 225 -13.66 11.57 -2.08
C LEU A 225 -12.70 10.47 -1.64
N ILE A 226 -12.30 9.63 -2.58
CA ILE A 226 -11.22 8.67 -2.40
C ILE A 226 -9.93 9.37 -2.81
N LEU A 227 -8.97 9.43 -1.90
CA LEU A 227 -7.68 10.06 -2.16
C LEU A 227 -6.59 8.99 -2.21
N LEU A 228 -5.88 8.91 -3.33
CA LEU A 228 -4.73 8.05 -3.56
C LEU A 228 -3.45 8.84 -3.28
N LEU A 229 -2.58 8.32 -2.42
CA LEU A 229 -1.35 8.96 -1.97
C LEU A 229 -0.16 8.31 -2.67
N GLU A 230 0.25 8.91 -3.78
CA GLU A 230 1.31 8.39 -4.65
C GLU A 230 2.70 8.83 -4.17
N THR A 231 3.69 7.93 -4.30
CA THR A 231 5.09 8.22 -4.02
C THR A 231 6.03 8.09 -5.22
N MET A 232 5.51 7.75 -6.40
CA MET A 232 6.19 7.81 -7.71
C MET A 232 5.82 9.10 -8.44
N GLU A 233 6.83 9.90 -8.78
CA GLU A 233 6.61 11.07 -9.63
C GLU A 233 6.12 10.63 -11.02
N ASN A 234 5.14 11.35 -11.57
CA ASN A 234 4.55 11.12 -12.91
C ASN A 234 3.81 9.79 -13.12
N ASN A 235 3.63 8.95 -12.10
CA ASN A 235 2.84 7.73 -12.22
C ASN A 235 1.35 8.01 -12.05
N ARG A 236 0.71 8.69 -13.01
CA ARG A 236 -0.75 8.85 -13.00
C ARG A 236 -1.39 7.51 -13.29
N LEU A 237 -2.16 7.00 -12.33
CA LEU A 237 -2.95 5.81 -12.54
C LEU A 237 -3.99 6.05 -13.61
N ASN A 238 -4.17 5.06 -14.49
CA ASN A 238 -5.22 5.12 -15.49
C ASN A 238 -6.60 4.79 -14.87
N ASN A 239 -7.66 5.21 -15.55
CA ASN A 239 -9.03 5.03 -15.07
C ASN A 239 -9.46 3.55 -14.96
N GLN A 240 -8.90 2.64 -15.76
CA GLN A 240 -9.28 1.22 -15.73
C GLN A 240 -8.79 0.56 -14.44
N THR A 241 -7.52 0.81 -14.09
CA THR A 241 -6.88 0.31 -12.87
C THR A 241 -7.63 0.76 -11.62
N ILE A 242 -8.16 1.99 -11.60
CA ILE A 242 -8.85 2.51 -10.41
C ILE A 242 -10.25 1.93 -10.27
N LYS A 243 -10.99 1.79 -11.39
CA LYS A 243 -12.33 1.22 -11.43
C LYS A 243 -12.39 -0.22 -10.93
N GLN A 244 -11.28 -0.95 -10.99
CA GLN A 244 -11.25 -2.32 -10.47
C GLN A 244 -11.41 -2.37 -8.94
N PHE A 245 -10.94 -1.36 -8.21
CA PHE A 245 -11.02 -1.30 -6.76
C PHE A 245 -12.27 -0.56 -6.28
N TYR A 246 -12.56 0.58 -6.90
CA TYR A 246 -13.67 1.42 -6.49
C TYR A 246 -14.83 1.24 -7.46
N LYS A 247 -15.93 0.68 -6.95
CA LYS A 247 -17.22 0.71 -7.67
C LYS A 247 -17.70 2.16 -7.70
N ILE A 248 -17.42 2.82 -8.82
CA ILE A 248 -17.95 4.13 -9.21
C ILE A 248 -18.94 3.89 -10.34
#